data_AF-A0A9E3B6C1-F1
#
_entry.id   AF-A0A9E3B6C1-F1
#
_cell.length_a   1.000
_cell.length_b   1.000
_cell.length_c   1.000
_cell.angle_alpha   90.00
_cell.angle_beta   90.00
_cell.angle_gamma   90.00
#
_symmetry.space_group_name_H-M   'P 1'
#
loop_
_entity.id
_entity.type
_entity.pdbx_description
1 polymer ?
#
loop_
_entity_poly.entity_id
_entity_poly.type
_entity_poly.pdbx_seq_one_letter_code
_entity_poly.pdbx_strand_id
1 'polypeptide(L)'
;DKRYLHELTTHLAPYVQSEVVDVWDDTQIPPGSKWREEIEKALQSAKVAILLVSAEFLASDFIMNFELPSLLAASEQEGIIFLSVLLRPCAFTNIDIGQFQSVNMPSTPLSKMKRAKRDEVWSKVAEFVKEALSKAE
;
A
#
# COMPACT_ATOMS: atom_id res chain seq x y z
N ASP A 1 1.92 6.77 -10.30
CA ASP A 1 0.90 6.22 -9.37
C ASP A 1 0.19 7.23 -8.47
N LYS A 2 0.67 8.48 -8.39
CA LYS A 2 0.07 9.60 -7.64
C LYS A 2 -1.46 9.74 -7.77
N ARG A 3 -2.02 9.56 -8.96
CA ARG A 3 -3.48 9.59 -9.15
C ARG A 3 -4.20 8.51 -8.32
N TYR A 4 -3.71 7.28 -8.35
CA TYR A 4 -4.33 6.18 -7.62
C TYR A 4 -4.13 6.30 -6.12
N LEU A 5 -2.97 6.82 -5.70
CA LEU A 5 -2.74 7.22 -4.30
C LEU A 5 -3.80 8.23 -3.86
N HIS A 6 -4.04 9.28 -4.65
CA HIS A 6 -5.09 10.27 -4.35
C HIS A 6 -6.50 9.68 -4.32
N GLU A 7 -6.83 8.76 -5.25
CA GLU A 7 -8.11 8.04 -5.20
C GLU A 7 -8.23 7.25 -3.88
N LEU A 8 -7.22 6.48 -3.49
CA LEU A 8 -7.20 5.72 -2.23
C LEU A 8 -7.31 6.63 -0.99
N THR A 9 -6.49 7.69 -0.89
CA THR A 9 -6.51 8.60 0.28
C THR A 9 -7.87 9.29 0.42
N THR A 10 -8.56 9.55 -0.71
CA THR A 10 -9.93 10.09 -0.68
C THR A 10 -10.93 9.12 -0.04
N HIS A 11 -10.79 7.81 -0.31
CA HIS A 11 -11.64 6.78 0.31
C HIS A 11 -11.28 6.51 1.78
N LEU A 12 -10.02 6.73 2.18
CA LEU A 12 -9.58 6.65 3.58
C LEU A 12 -9.94 7.90 4.40
N ALA A 13 -10.20 9.04 3.76
CA ALA A 13 -10.42 10.32 4.42
C ALA A 13 -11.46 10.30 5.56
N PRO A 14 -12.60 9.59 5.48
CA PRO A 14 -13.54 9.50 6.60
C PRO A 14 -12.91 8.89 7.86
N TYR A 15 -12.05 7.88 7.70
CA TYR A 15 -11.39 7.20 8.82
C TYR A 15 -10.20 8.00 9.37
N VAL A 16 -9.56 8.80 8.53
CA VAL A 16 -8.56 9.78 8.96
C VAL A 16 -9.22 10.89 9.78
N GLN A 17 -10.34 11.42 9.31
CA GLN A 17 -11.09 12.47 10.02
C GLN A 17 -11.66 12.01 11.36
N SER A 18 -11.97 10.72 11.49
CA SER A 18 -12.40 10.12 12.76
C SER A 18 -11.24 9.62 13.62
N GLU A 19 -9.99 9.92 13.26
CA GLU A 19 -8.77 9.51 13.97
C GLU A 19 -8.61 7.99 14.13
N VAL A 20 -9.25 7.21 13.25
CA VAL A 20 -9.17 5.73 13.25
C VAL A 20 -7.97 5.26 12.43
N VAL A 21 -7.59 6.02 11.40
CA VAL A 21 -6.48 5.72 10.50
C VAL A 21 -5.54 6.92 10.46
N ASP A 22 -4.25 6.67 10.66
CA ASP A 22 -3.20 7.62 10.25
C ASP A 22 -2.57 7.12 8.94
N VAL A 23 -2.28 8.03 8.01
CA VAL A 23 -1.78 7.69 6.67
C VAL A 23 -0.42 8.34 6.43
N TRP A 24 0.57 7.50 6.18
CA TRP A 24 1.92 7.90 5.84
C TRP A 24 2.33 7.43 4.44
N ASP A 25 3.06 8.27 3.72
CA ASP A 25 3.71 7.93 2.45
C ASP A 25 5.03 8.70 2.27
N ASP A 26 5.87 8.24 1.35
CA ASP A 26 7.23 8.76 1.13
C ASP A 26 7.26 10.24 0.70
N THR A 27 6.16 10.77 0.14
CA THR A 27 6.08 12.20 -0.22
C THR A 27 6.03 13.13 0.99
N GLN A 28 5.80 12.59 2.18
CA GLN A 28 5.81 13.32 3.45
C GLN A 28 7.22 13.47 4.05
N ILE A 29 8.24 12.79 3.49
CA ILE A 29 9.63 12.88 3.95
C ILE A 29 10.18 14.29 3.66
N PRO A 30 10.64 15.06 4.67
CA PRO A 30 11.18 16.39 4.45
C PRO A 30 12.48 16.36 3.62
N PRO A 31 12.71 17.37 2.75
CA PRO A 31 13.99 17.53 2.08
C PRO A 31 15.14 17.65 3.08
N GLY A 32 16.20 16.84 2.90
CA GLY A 32 17.35 16.80 3.80
C GLY A 32 17.25 15.74 4.91
N SER A 33 16.10 15.10 5.08
CA SER A 33 15.97 13.93 5.97
C SER A 33 16.65 12.70 5.37
N LYS A 34 17.12 11.81 6.25
CA LYS A 34 17.56 10.48 5.85
C LYS A 34 16.34 9.62 5.58
N TRP A 35 15.93 9.55 4.33
CA TRP A 35 14.72 8.86 3.89
C TRP A 35 14.57 7.43 4.45
N ARG A 36 15.66 6.66 4.57
CA ARG A 36 15.65 5.30 5.14
C ARG A 36 15.16 5.28 6.59
N GLU A 37 15.66 6.19 7.41
CA GLU A 37 15.31 6.26 8.83
C GLU A 37 13.84 6.67 9.00
N GLU A 38 13.31 7.52 8.11
CA GLU A 38 11.90 7.92 8.14
C GLU A 38 10.97 6.77 7.72
N ILE A 39 11.35 5.99 6.70
CA ILE A 39 10.61 4.78 6.30
C ILE A 39 10.64 3.75 7.44
N GLU A 40 11.80 3.48 8.03
CA GLU A 40 11.92 2.53 9.13
C GLU A 40 11.04 2.94 10.32
N LYS A 41 11.02 4.23 10.68
CA LYS A 41 10.12 4.74 11.74
C LYS A 41 8.65 4.55 11.38
N ALA A 42 8.27 4.84 10.15
CA ALA A 42 6.89 4.66 9.70
C ALA A 42 6.49 3.17 9.74
N LEU A 43 7.41 2.26 9.41
CA LEU A 43 7.15 0.83 9.47
C LEU A 43 6.98 0.31 10.90
N GLN A 44 7.78 0.79 11.85
CA GLN A 44 7.70 0.39 13.26
C GLN A 44 6.35 0.66 13.93
N SER A 45 5.60 1.66 13.44
CA SER A 45 4.25 1.98 13.93
C SER A 45 3.13 1.46 13.03
N ALA A 46 3.46 0.99 11.82
CA ALA A 46 2.48 0.56 10.85
C ALA A 46 1.81 -0.76 11.27
N LYS A 47 0.49 -0.81 11.10
CA LYS A 47 -0.29 -2.06 11.22
C LYS A 47 -0.71 -2.62 9.86
N VAL A 48 -0.83 -1.75 8.87
CA VAL A 48 -1.21 -2.09 7.50
C VAL A 48 -0.29 -1.37 6.53
N ALA A 49 0.27 -2.10 5.58
CA ALA A 49 1.06 -1.57 4.48
C ALA A 49 0.37 -1.83 3.15
N ILE A 50 0.11 -0.77 2.38
CA ILE A 50 -0.60 -0.84 1.10
C ILE A 50 0.39 -0.65 -0.04
N LEU A 51 0.57 -1.69 -0.86
CA LEU A 51 1.43 -1.66 -2.04
C LEU A 51 0.61 -1.31 -3.28
N LEU A 52 0.90 -0.14 -3.86
CA LEU A 52 0.30 0.30 -5.12
C LEU A 52 1.14 -0.19 -6.31
N VAL A 53 0.86 -1.41 -6.76
CA VAL A 53 1.72 -2.13 -7.72
C VAL A 53 1.47 -1.69 -9.16
N SER A 54 2.52 -1.26 -9.83
CA SER A 54 2.57 -0.85 -11.24
C SER A 54 3.85 -1.37 -11.91
N ALA A 55 4.00 -1.20 -13.23
CA ALA A 55 5.26 -1.51 -13.89
C ALA A 55 6.40 -0.62 -13.38
N GLU A 56 6.09 0.64 -13.06
CA GLU A 56 7.04 1.60 -12.49
C GLU A 56 7.47 1.20 -11.06
N PHE A 57 6.54 0.69 -10.24
CA PHE A 57 6.85 0.13 -8.92
C PHE A 57 7.84 -1.04 -9.04
N LEU A 58 7.58 -1.97 -9.97
CA LEU A 58 8.42 -3.15 -10.19
C LEU A 58 9.77 -2.85 -10.85
N ALA A 59 9.86 -1.77 -11.63
CA ALA A 59 11.09 -1.34 -12.29
C ALA A 59 11.98 -0.48 -11.38
N SER A 60 11.51 -0.10 -10.18
CA SER A 60 12.28 0.71 -9.25
C SER A 60 13.28 -0.15 -8.49
N ASP A 61 14.56 -0.06 -8.85
CA ASP A 61 15.66 -0.71 -8.13
C ASP A 61 15.64 -0.36 -6.64
N PHE A 62 15.20 0.85 -6.33
CA PHE A 62 15.08 1.34 -4.97
C PHE A 62 14.03 0.57 -4.16
N ILE A 63 12.83 0.41 -4.72
CA ILE A 63 11.73 -0.32 -4.09
C ILE A 63 12.12 -1.80 -3.95
N MET A 64 12.60 -2.39 -5.05
CA MET A 64 12.86 -3.83 -5.11
C MET A 64 14.04 -4.27 -4.23
N ASN A 65 15.09 -3.47 -4.12
CA ASN A 65 16.31 -3.86 -3.39
C ASN A 65 16.40 -3.29 -1.98
N PHE A 66 15.60 -2.28 -1.61
CA PHE A 66 15.71 -1.64 -0.30
C PHE A 66 14.38 -1.57 0.44
N GLU A 67 13.35 -0.92 -0.11
CA GLU A 67 12.10 -0.73 0.64
C GLU A 67 11.39 -2.05 0.88
N LEU A 68 11.14 -2.82 -0.18
CA LEU A 68 10.33 -4.01 -0.13
C LEU A 68 10.95 -5.09 0.77
N PRO A 69 12.26 -5.43 0.70
CA PRO A 69 12.84 -6.38 1.63
C PRO A 69 12.70 -5.97 3.09
N SER A 70 12.94 -4.69 3.42
CA SER A 70 12.77 -4.16 4.78
C SER A 70 11.32 -4.23 5.25
N LEU A 71 10.38 -3.89 4.36
CA LEU A 71 8.95 -3.96 4.58
C LEU A 71 8.53 -5.40 4.90
N LEU A 72 8.95 -6.36 4.07
CA LEU A 72 8.65 -7.78 4.23
C LEU A 72 9.21 -8.34 5.55
N ALA A 73 10.47 -8.00 5.88
CA ALA A 73 11.07 -8.39 7.14
C ALA A 73 10.31 -7.82 8.36
N ALA A 74 9.86 -6.56 8.27
CA ALA A 74 9.05 -5.94 9.32
C ALA A 74 7.69 -6.64 9.49
N SER A 75 7.05 -7.10 8.41
CA SER A 75 5.81 -7.88 8.52
C SER A 75 5.99 -9.21 9.24
N GLU A 76 7.08 -9.94 8.94
CA GLU A 76 7.38 -11.20 9.62
C GLU A 76 7.65 -11.00 11.11
N GLN A 77 8.26 -9.87 11.50
CA GLN A 77 8.66 -9.59 12.88
C GLN A 77 7.57 -8.88 13.70
N GLU A 78 6.86 -7.93 13.10
CA GLU A 78 5.93 -7.01 13.77
C GLU A 78 4.46 -7.30 13.46
N GLY A 79 4.18 -8.27 12.57
CA GLY A 79 2.82 -8.69 12.22
C GLY A 79 2.07 -7.71 11.31
N ILE A 80 2.79 -6.86 10.58
CA ILE A 80 2.21 -5.89 9.64
C ILE A 80 1.40 -6.63 8.56
N ILE A 81 0.18 -6.17 8.31
CA ILE A 81 -0.69 -6.74 7.29
C ILE A 81 -0.40 -6.08 5.93
N PHE A 82 -0.13 -6.90 4.90
CA PHE A 82 0.05 -6.40 3.53
C PHE A 82 -1.21 -6.43 2.69
N LEU A 83 -1.42 -5.33 1.97
CA LEU A 83 -2.44 -5.21 0.94
C LEU A 83 -1.82 -4.77 -0.37
N SER A 84 -1.76 -5.68 -1.33
CA SER A 84 -1.34 -5.33 -2.69
C SER A 84 -2.53 -4.92 -3.55
N VAL A 85 -2.44 -3.77 -4.21
CA VAL A 85 -3.44 -3.28 -5.17
C VAL A 85 -2.77 -3.09 -6.53
N LEU A 86 -3.19 -3.88 -7.51
CA LEU A 86 -2.61 -3.83 -8.85
C LEU A 86 -3.25 -2.69 -9.64
N LEU A 87 -2.45 -1.65 -9.88
CA LEU A 87 -2.87 -0.45 -10.58
C LEU A 87 -2.97 -0.66 -12.09
N ARG A 88 -1.97 -1.34 -12.67
CA ARG A 88 -1.82 -1.58 -14.12
C ARG A 88 -1.36 -3.01 -14.39
N PRO A 89 -1.56 -3.53 -15.63
CA PRO A 89 -0.94 -4.79 -16.04
C PRO A 89 0.58 -4.71 -15.86
N CYS A 90 1.14 -5.66 -15.12
CA CYS A 90 2.57 -5.74 -14.86
C CYS A 90 2.95 -7.19 -14.49
N ALA A 91 4.24 -7.49 -14.44
CA ALA A 91 4.77 -8.83 -14.16
C ALA A 91 4.70 -9.24 -12.68
N PHE A 92 3.62 -8.87 -11.98
CA PHE A 92 3.43 -9.11 -10.54
C PHE A 92 3.39 -10.60 -10.16
N THR A 93 2.92 -11.47 -11.07
CA THR A 93 2.85 -12.92 -10.81
C THR A 93 4.22 -13.62 -10.85
N ASN A 94 5.28 -12.92 -11.26
CA ASN A 94 6.59 -13.50 -11.53
C ASN A 94 7.64 -13.15 -10.47
N ILE A 95 7.22 -12.58 -9.34
CA ILE A 95 8.09 -12.00 -8.30
C ILE A 95 7.60 -12.43 -6.91
N ASP A 96 8.51 -12.42 -5.93
CA ASP A 96 8.28 -12.89 -4.55
C ASP A 96 7.22 -12.11 -3.76
N ILE A 97 6.71 -11.01 -4.31
CA ILE A 97 5.59 -10.24 -3.77
C ILE A 97 4.25 -10.96 -3.98
N GLY A 98 4.20 -11.91 -4.92
CA GLY A 98 3.02 -12.70 -5.23
C GLY A 98 2.56 -13.64 -4.11
N GLN A 99 3.37 -13.81 -3.06
CA GLN A 99 2.97 -14.56 -1.86
C GLN A 99 1.90 -13.83 -1.02
N PHE A 100 1.77 -12.51 -1.18
CA PHE A 100 0.72 -11.72 -0.52
C PHE A 100 -0.48 -11.57 -1.45
N GLN A 101 -1.66 -11.95 -0.95
CA GLN A 101 -2.89 -11.89 -1.75
C GLN A 101 -3.22 -10.44 -2.11
N SER A 102 -3.41 -10.18 -3.41
CA SER A 102 -3.83 -8.86 -3.89
C SER A 102 -5.34 -8.66 -3.73
N VAL A 103 -5.75 -7.42 -3.47
CA VAL A 103 -7.17 -7.05 -3.28
C VAL A 103 -7.97 -7.26 -4.56
N ASN A 104 -7.34 -7.03 -5.71
CA ASN A 104 -7.88 -7.28 -7.04
C ASN A 104 -7.06 -8.34 -7.79
N MET A 105 -7.69 -9.01 -8.76
CA MET A 105 -7.03 -10.06 -9.54
C MET A 105 -5.99 -9.46 -10.49
N PRO A 106 -4.84 -10.12 -10.74
CA PRO A 106 -3.86 -9.67 -11.73
C PRO A 106 -4.41 -9.52 -13.15
N SER A 107 -5.44 -10.27 -13.50
CA SER A 107 -6.14 -10.15 -14.79
C SER A 107 -6.97 -8.86 -14.91
N THR A 108 -7.40 -8.30 -13.78
CA THR A 108 -8.25 -7.11 -13.66
C THR A 108 -7.59 -6.03 -12.76
N PRO A 109 -6.49 -5.40 -13.23
CA PRO A 109 -5.92 -4.23 -12.57
C PRO A 109 -6.87 -3.04 -12.64
N LEU A 110 -6.71 -2.08 -11.73
CA LEU A 110 -7.58 -0.90 -11.65
C LEU A 110 -7.65 -0.10 -12.96
N SER A 111 -6.57 -0.05 -13.73
CA SER A 111 -6.55 0.64 -15.03
C SER A 111 -7.51 0.06 -16.07
N LYS A 112 -7.94 -1.20 -15.92
CA LYS A 112 -8.96 -1.83 -16.79
C LYS A 112 -10.38 -1.60 -16.31
N MET A 113 -10.57 -1.00 -15.13
CA MET A 113 -11.87 -0.81 -14.51
C MET A 113 -12.44 0.58 -14.84
N LYS A 114 -13.77 0.62 -15.04
CA LYS A 114 -14.53 1.87 -15.03
C LYS A 114 -14.47 2.50 -13.64
N ARG A 115 -14.70 3.82 -13.55
CA ARG A 115 -14.59 4.59 -12.30
C ARG A 115 -15.39 3.97 -11.15
N ALA A 116 -16.68 3.70 -11.34
CA ALA A 116 -17.52 3.10 -10.29
C ALA A 116 -16.94 1.77 -9.75
N LYS A 117 -16.39 0.93 -10.63
CA LYS A 117 -15.78 -0.34 -10.21
C LYS A 117 -14.45 -0.15 -9.48
N ARG A 118 -13.68 0.89 -9.81
CA ARG A 118 -12.50 1.25 -9.01
C ARG A 118 -12.90 1.76 -7.63
N ASP A 119 -13.94 2.58 -7.55
CA ASP A 119 -14.46 3.09 -6.28
C ASP A 119 -14.89 1.94 -5.36
N GLU A 120 -15.55 0.90 -5.89
CA GLU A 120 -15.85 -0.31 -5.11
C GLU A 120 -14.59 -1.01 -4.55
N VAL A 121 -13.51 -1.09 -5.34
CA VAL A 121 -12.25 -1.67 -4.86
C VAL A 121 -11.65 -0.78 -3.77
N TRP A 122 -11.66 0.54 -3.95
CA TRP A 122 -11.14 1.46 -2.94
C TRP A 122 -11.94 1.45 -1.64
N SER A 123 -13.27 1.38 -1.71
CA SER A 123 -14.11 1.21 -0.52
C SER A 123 -13.76 -0.09 0.21
N LYS A 124 -13.57 -1.20 -0.51
CA LYS A 124 -13.13 -2.47 0.08
C LYS A 124 -11.75 -2.38 0.74
N VAL A 125 -10.79 -1.66 0.13
CA VAL A 125 -9.48 -1.42 0.74
C VAL A 125 -9.63 -0.63 2.03
N ALA A 126 -10.42 0.44 2.03
CA ALA A 126 -10.63 1.30 3.18
C ALA A 126 -11.32 0.57 4.34
N GLU A 127 -12.34 -0.25 4.05
CA GLU A 127 -13.01 -1.11 5.03
C GLU A 127 -12.04 -2.12 5.64
N PHE A 128 -11.22 -2.78 4.81
CA PHE A 128 -10.21 -3.71 5.32
C PHE A 128 -9.22 -3.03 6.25
N VAL A 129 -8.70 -1.85 5.87
CA VAL A 129 -7.76 -1.09 6.71
C VAL A 129 -8.38 -0.78 8.07
N LYS A 130 -9.64 -0.32 8.08
CA LYS A 130 -10.37 -0.07 9.31
C LYS A 130 -10.48 -1.33 10.18
N GLU A 131 -10.91 -2.46 9.59
CA GLU A 131 -11.06 -3.72 10.32
C GLU A 131 -9.74 -4.26 10.86
N ALA A 132 -8.65 -4.12 10.10
CA ALA A 132 -7.31 -4.52 10.51
C ALA A 132 -6.85 -3.74 11.74
N LEU A 133 -7.10 -2.43 11.77
CA LEU A 133 -6.73 -1.57 12.90
C LEU A 133 -7.58 -1.87 14.14
N SER A 134 -8.87 -2.18 14.00
CA SER A 134 -9.74 -2.54 15.14
C SER A 134 -9.44 -3.91 15.76
N LYS A 135 -8.69 -4.79 15.08
CA LYS A 135 -8.30 -6.12 15.60
C LYS A 135 -6.92 -6.13 16.26
N ALA A 136 -6.17 -5.04 16.13
CA ALA A 136 -4.81 -4.91 16.67
C ALA A 136 -4.77 -4.35 18.11
N GLU A 137 -5.95 -4.06 18.68
CA GLU A 137 -6.19 -3.74 20.11
C GLU A 137 -6.53 -5.00 20.92
#